data_AF-A0A1F2TWS3-F1
#
_entry.id   AF-A0A1F2TWS3-F1
#
_cell.length_a   1.000
_cell.length_b   1.000
_cell.length_c   1.000
_cell.angle_alpha   90.00
_cell.angle_beta   90.00
_cell.angle_gamma   90.00
#
_symmetry.space_group_name_H-M   'P 1'
#
loop_
_entity.id
_entity.type
_entity.pdbx_description
1 polymer ?
#
loop_
_entity_poly.entity_id
_entity_poly.type
_entity_poly.pdbx_seq_one_letter_code
_entity_poly.pdbx_strand_id
1 'polypeptide(L)'
;MTAHERVQAVADYGFTERQARFLVLVMRHAGLCVKRQYATFAGIAPGGEKCNTFFEKLVRRGYAVASDCIHNRARLYHVHHKPLYHAIGDPESRYRRAVPARRADERLMRLDVALLSPDLDWLVTRPEKLSYLERSAGLQSSEAGADATGQACTALAEQFPGTFPIGVDAHGRLMLVYLATVPWTDDFRLFLLGHTTLLSVTPAWTLRVVLSQSIQRVVPDYERAVHEELASPLLGETANDVNWYFFHRRRDTDWSAIAGADAVKARFARCAKAFTGPRFALLYRRWLTAREAALEPVSPVITEALASGRARLECVVLPHMYQHLSPLVSHRRSRRRRVTADAEGGARAFRSLNPFLNPAP
;
A
#
# COMPACT_ATOMS: atom_id res chain seq x y z
N MET A 1 -11.82 10.88 17.79
CA MET A 1 -13.15 10.47 17.29
C MET A 1 -13.16 8.99 16.99
N THR A 2 -14.12 8.26 17.54
CA THR A 2 -14.27 6.79 17.44
C THR A 2 -14.88 6.37 16.10
N ALA A 3 -14.91 5.07 15.80
CA ALA A 3 -15.59 4.54 14.61
C ALA A 3 -17.11 4.79 14.68
N HIS A 4 -17.72 4.61 15.86
CA HIS A 4 -19.14 4.81 16.08
C HIS A 4 -19.56 6.28 15.89
N GLU A 5 -18.79 7.22 16.45
CA GLU A 5 -19.03 8.67 16.28
C GLU A 5 -19.03 9.09 14.81
N ARG A 6 -18.08 8.57 14.01
CA ARG A 6 -18.03 8.83 12.56
C ARG A 6 -19.28 8.32 11.84
N VAL A 7 -19.77 7.14 12.22
CA VAL A 7 -20.97 6.54 11.63
C VAL A 7 -22.20 7.37 11.97
N GLN A 8 -22.36 7.76 13.24
CA GLN A 8 -23.48 8.58 13.67
C GLN A 8 -23.48 9.95 12.95
N ALA A 9 -22.32 10.61 12.88
CA ALA A 9 -22.20 11.90 12.20
C ALA A 9 -22.57 11.84 10.71
N VAL A 10 -22.34 10.70 10.03
CA VAL A 10 -22.80 10.49 8.66
C VAL A 10 -24.29 10.11 8.60
N ALA A 11 -24.79 9.35 9.57
CA ALA A 11 -26.21 8.99 9.65
C ALA A 11 -27.10 10.25 9.76
N ASP A 12 -26.64 11.29 10.46
CA ASP A 12 -27.32 12.58 10.63
C ASP A 12 -27.56 13.33 9.30
N TYR A 13 -26.84 12.98 8.22
CA TYR A 13 -27.14 13.44 6.85
C TYR A 13 -28.34 12.73 6.22
N GLY A 14 -29.09 11.97 7.03
CA GLY A 14 -30.29 11.23 6.67
C GLY A 14 -30.01 9.87 6.06
N PHE A 15 -28.85 9.26 6.29
CA PHE A 15 -28.54 7.90 5.86
C PHE A 15 -28.92 6.88 6.93
N THR A 16 -29.34 5.68 6.52
CA THR A 16 -29.45 4.57 7.49
C THR A 16 -28.08 4.25 8.07
N GLU A 17 -28.01 3.69 9.28
CA GLU A 17 -26.73 3.30 9.90
C GLU A 17 -25.87 2.42 8.97
N ARG A 18 -26.49 1.46 8.28
CA ARG A 18 -25.81 0.61 7.29
C ARG A 18 -25.18 1.42 6.15
N GLN A 19 -25.93 2.37 5.59
CA GLN A 19 -25.41 3.27 4.54
C GLN A 19 -24.28 4.16 5.07
N ALA A 20 -24.43 4.67 6.30
CA ALA A 20 -23.43 5.51 6.94
C ALA A 20 -22.12 4.74 7.19
N ARG A 21 -22.18 3.52 7.72
CA ARG A 21 -21.02 2.62 7.89
C ARG A 21 -20.28 2.40 6.57
N PHE A 22 -21.02 2.10 5.49
CA PHE A 22 -20.42 1.96 4.17
C PHE A 22 -19.74 3.26 3.70
N LEU A 23 -20.41 4.41 3.82
CA LEU A 23 -19.86 5.69 3.39
C LEU A 23 -18.61 6.09 4.18
N VAL A 24 -18.54 5.81 5.48
CA VAL A 24 -17.34 6.03 6.29
C VAL A 24 -16.17 5.22 5.72
N LEU A 25 -16.38 3.93 5.41
CA LEU A 25 -15.35 3.10 4.78
C LEU A 25 -14.94 3.64 3.40
N VAL A 26 -15.91 4.04 2.57
CA VAL A 26 -15.60 4.67 1.26
C VAL A 26 -14.73 5.89 1.47
N MET A 27 -15.13 6.84 2.31
CA MET A 27 -14.42 8.11 2.51
C MET A 27 -13.03 7.93 3.10
N ARG A 28 -12.84 6.95 4.00
CA ARG A 28 -11.55 6.68 4.66
C ARG A 28 -10.58 5.85 3.81
N HIS A 29 -11.06 5.04 2.85
CA HIS A 29 -10.18 4.12 2.11
C HIS A 29 -10.02 4.46 0.62
N ALA A 30 -11.00 5.09 -0.01
CA ALA A 30 -11.02 5.20 -1.47
C ALA A 30 -11.55 6.54 -2.01
N GLY A 31 -12.60 7.08 -1.38
CA GLY A 31 -13.46 8.13 -1.93
C GLY A 31 -14.30 7.67 -3.12
N LEU A 32 -14.02 6.50 -3.68
CA LEU A 32 -14.65 5.91 -4.85
C LEU A 32 -15.28 4.58 -4.47
N CYS A 33 -16.44 4.28 -5.03
CA CYS A 33 -17.08 2.99 -4.86
C CYS A 33 -17.91 2.60 -6.08
N VAL A 34 -18.28 1.32 -6.14
CA VAL A 34 -19.19 0.75 -7.14
C VAL A 34 -20.37 0.06 -6.46
N LYS A 35 -21.49 -0.11 -7.19
CA LYS A 35 -22.71 -0.74 -6.65
C LYS A 35 -22.47 -2.11 -6.04
N ARG A 36 -21.61 -2.94 -6.65
CA ARG A 36 -21.29 -4.29 -6.15
C ARG A 36 -20.70 -4.27 -4.73
N GLN A 37 -19.92 -3.25 -4.39
CA GLN A 37 -19.27 -3.13 -3.08
C GLN A 37 -20.30 -2.86 -2.00
N TYR A 38 -21.20 -1.92 -2.25
CA TYR A 38 -22.32 -1.67 -1.35
C TYR A 38 -23.25 -2.88 -1.24
N ALA A 39 -23.56 -3.52 -2.37
CA ALA A 39 -24.43 -4.68 -2.40
C ALA A 39 -23.87 -5.85 -1.55
N THR A 40 -22.57 -6.15 -1.73
CA THR A 40 -21.85 -7.16 -0.94
C THR A 40 -21.84 -6.78 0.54
N PHE A 41 -21.46 -5.55 0.86
CA PHE A 41 -21.44 -5.04 2.23
C PHE A 41 -22.80 -5.10 2.92
N ALA A 42 -23.87 -4.74 2.21
CA ALA A 42 -25.20 -4.66 2.76
C ALA A 42 -25.97 -5.99 2.75
N GLY A 43 -25.38 -7.05 2.19
CA GLY A 43 -26.03 -8.37 2.03
C GLY A 43 -27.25 -8.32 1.10
N ILE A 44 -27.21 -7.51 0.04
CA ILE A 44 -28.31 -7.32 -0.90
C ILE A 44 -27.90 -7.65 -2.34
N ALA A 45 -28.88 -7.93 -3.20
CA ALA A 45 -28.65 -8.16 -4.61
C ALA A 45 -28.03 -6.91 -5.30
N PRO A 46 -26.92 -7.05 -6.04
CA PRO A 46 -26.37 -5.99 -6.86
C PRO A 46 -27.39 -5.50 -7.89
N GLY A 47 -27.59 -4.18 -7.99
CA GLY A 47 -28.53 -3.59 -8.95
C GLY A 47 -30.01 -3.68 -8.56
N GLY A 48 -30.34 -4.23 -7.39
CA GLY A 48 -31.70 -4.17 -6.84
C GLY A 48 -32.12 -2.74 -6.46
N GLU A 49 -33.43 -2.54 -6.31
CA GLU A 49 -34.05 -1.23 -6.03
C GLU A 49 -33.40 -0.52 -4.82
N LYS A 50 -33.22 -1.22 -3.70
CA LYS A 50 -32.57 -0.67 -2.49
C LYS A 50 -31.15 -0.14 -2.76
N CYS A 51 -30.38 -0.82 -3.62
CA CYS A 51 -29.05 -0.40 -4.02
C CYS A 51 -29.13 0.83 -4.94
N ASN A 52 -30.01 0.81 -5.95
CA ASN A 52 -30.17 1.91 -6.89
C ASN A 52 -30.63 3.19 -6.20
N THR A 53 -31.65 3.11 -5.33
CA THR A 53 -32.18 4.24 -4.56
C THR A 53 -31.12 4.88 -3.67
N PHE A 54 -30.20 4.09 -3.10
CA PHE A 54 -29.08 4.63 -2.32
C PHE A 54 -28.14 5.49 -3.18
N PHE A 55 -27.69 4.97 -4.32
CA PHE A 55 -26.78 5.70 -5.21
C PHE A 55 -27.46 6.88 -5.92
N GLU A 56 -28.73 6.76 -6.29
CA GLU A 56 -29.53 7.87 -6.81
C GLU A 56 -29.66 8.98 -5.78
N LYS A 57 -29.88 8.63 -4.50
CA LYS A 57 -29.89 9.60 -3.41
C LYS A 57 -28.54 10.31 -3.25
N LEU A 58 -27.41 9.60 -3.34
CA LEU A 58 -26.08 10.21 -3.27
C LEU A 58 -25.86 11.24 -4.37
N VAL A 59 -26.24 10.91 -5.61
CA VAL A 59 -26.08 11.81 -6.76
C VAL A 59 -27.07 12.97 -6.68
N ARG A 60 -28.35 12.70 -6.40
CA ARG A 60 -29.40 13.72 -6.30
C ARG A 60 -29.12 14.76 -5.23
N ARG A 61 -28.53 14.36 -4.10
CA ARG A 61 -28.14 15.27 -3.01
C ARG A 61 -26.78 15.94 -3.22
N GLY A 62 -26.10 15.67 -4.34
CA GLY A 62 -24.78 16.25 -4.63
C GLY A 62 -23.66 15.72 -3.74
N TYR A 63 -23.86 14.56 -3.09
CA TYR A 63 -22.85 13.94 -2.25
C TYR A 63 -21.79 13.19 -3.06
N ALA A 64 -22.19 12.69 -4.23
CA ALA A 64 -21.31 11.98 -5.14
C ALA A 64 -21.57 12.34 -6.62
N VAL A 65 -20.53 12.21 -7.45
CA VAL A 65 -20.64 12.21 -8.91
C VAL A 65 -20.57 10.79 -9.44
N ALA A 66 -21.46 10.45 -10.37
CA ALA A 66 -21.40 9.20 -11.12
C ALA A 66 -20.57 9.38 -12.40
N SER A 67 -19.74 8.40 -12.74
CA SER A 67 -18.97 8.36 -13.98
C SER A 67 -19.09 6.98 -14.63
N ASP A 68 -19.34 6.97 -15.94
CA ASP A 68 -19.45 5.73 -16.71
C ASP A 68 -18.04 5.16 -17.00
N CYS A 69 -17.89 3.84 -16.86
CA CYS A 69 -16.65 3.13 -17.14
C CYS A 69 -16.54 2.76 -18.64
N ILE A 70 -15.32 2.46 -19.12
CA ILE A 70 -14.99 2.18 -20.55
C ILE A 70 -15.92 1.19 -21.25
N HIS A 71 -16.49 0.23 -20.51
CA HIS A 71 -17.40 -0.77 -21.09
C HIS A 71 -18.89 -0.56 -20.78
N ASN A 72 -19.31 0.60 -20.26
CA ASN A 72 -20.70 0.96 -19.91
C ASN A 72 -21.46 -0.04 -19.00
N ARG A 73 -20.79 -1.07 -18.48
CA ARG A 73 -21.39 -2.11 -17.62
C ARG A 73 -21.34 -1.78 -16.14
N ALA A 74 -20.61 -0.72 -15.76
CA ALA A 74 -20.49 -0.28 -14.38
C ALA A 74 -20.40 1.25 -14.31
N ARG A 75 -20.89 1.81 -13.20
CA ARG A 75 -20.73 3.22 -12.82
C ARG A 75 -19.86 3.32 -11.59
N LEU A 76 -18.90 4.24 -11.64
CA LEU A 76 -18.15 4.68 -10.48
C LEU A 76 -18.88 5.82 -9.79
N TYR A 77 -18.88 5.79 -8.47
CA TYR A 77 -19.43 6.84 -7.63
C TYR A 77 -18.32 7.45 -6.79
N HIS A 78 -17.99 8.70 -7.08
CA HIS A 78 -16.99 9.48 -6.35
C HIS A 78 -17.67 10.34 -5.29
N VAL A 79 -17.45 10.03 -4.01
CA VAL A 79 -17.91 10.84 -2.89
C VAL A 79 -16.93 12.00 -2.69
N HIS A 80 -17.41 13.22 -2.89
CA HIS A 80 -16.56 14.43 -2.87
C HIS A 80 -17.07 15.53 -1.94
N HIS A 81 -18.22 15.33 -1.28
CA HIS A 81 -18.88 16.36 -0.50
C HIS A 81 -18.11 16.69 0.78
N LYS A 82 -17.51 17.89 0.83
CA LYS A 82 -16.63 18.35 1.92
C LYS A 82 -17.26 18.24 3.32
N PRO A 83 -18.54 18.58 3.55
CA PRO A 83 -19.15 18.41 4.87
C PRO A 83 -19.18 16.97 5.39
N LEU A 84 -19.30 15.95 4.52
CA LEU A 84 -19.23 14.55 4.96
C LEU A 84 -17.83 14.18 5.44
N TYR A 85 -16.80 14.67 4.73
CA TYR A 85 -15.41 14.52 5.13
C TYR A 85 -15.09 15.26 6.44
N HIS A 86 -15.66 16.44 6.63
CA HIS A 86 -15.57 17.18 7.88
C HIS A 86 -16.23 16.43 9.03
N ALA A 87 -17.42 15.86 8.80
CA ALA A 87 -18.15 15.07 9.80
C ALA A 87 -17.36 13.84 10.28
N ILE A 88 -16.53 13.23 9.42
CA ILE A 88 -15.65 12.11 9.81
C ILE A 88 -14.26 12.55 10.31
N GLY A 89 -14.05 13.85 10.51
CA GLY A 89 -12.81 14.42 11.05
C GLY A 89 -11.62 14.38 10.08
N ASP A 90 -11.87 14.18 8.78
CA ASP A 90 -10.85 14.17 7.73
C ASP A 90 -11.21 15.14 6.60
N PRO A 91 -11.37 16.45 6.89
CA PRO A 91 -11.85 17.42 5.89
C PRO A 91 -10.91 17.51 4.69
N GLU A 92 -9.60 17.39 4.88
CA GLU A 92 -8.58 17.53 3.84
C GLU A 92 -8.14 16.19 3.22
N SER A 93 -8.98 15.17 3.37
CA SER A 93 -8.76 13.86 2.77
C SER A 93 -8.47 13.95 1.27
N ARG A 94 -7.38 13.33 0.84
CA ARG A 94 -7.07 13.15 -0.59
C ARG A 94 -8.15 12.36 -1.33
N TYR A 95 -8.96 11.58 -0.62
CA TYR A 95 -10.02 10.77 -1.20
C TYR A 95 -11.19 11.62 -1.71
N ARG A 96 -11.38 12.81 -1.13
CA ARG A 96 -12.31 13.85 -1.62
C ARG A 96 -11.98 14.31 -3.04
N ARG A 97 -10.70 14.31 -3.42
CA ARG A 97 -10.22 14.81 -4.71
C ARG A 97 -10.39 13.75 -5.81
N ALA A 98 -10.76 14.22 -7.00
CA ALA A 98 -10.85 13.39 -8.19
C ALA A 98 -9.47 12.78 -8.52
N VAL A 99 -9.49 11.59 -9.11
CA VAL A 99 -8.28 10.82 -9.39
C VAL A 99 -8.28 10.28 -10.82
N PRO A 100 -7.12 10.26 -11.49
CA PRO A 100 -7.00 9.67 -12.82
C PRO A 100 -7.47 8.22 -12.84
N ALA A 101 -8.04 7.79 -13.97
CA ALA A 101 -8.63 6.47 -14.14
C ALA A 101 -7.73 5.32 -13.66
N ARG A 102 -6.44 5.38 -14.00
CA ARG A 102 -5.42 4.37 -13.63
C ARG A 102 -5.24 4.16 -12.12
N ARG A 103 -5.66 5.11 -11.29
CA ARG A 103 -5.58 5.04 -9.82
C ARG A 103 -6.93 4.73 -9.15
N ALA A 104 -8.00 4.63 -9.94
CA ALA A 104 -9.30 4.19 -9.43
C ALA A 104 -9.24 2.72 -8.97
N ASP A 105 -8.56 1.88 -9.74
CA ASP A 105 -8.38 0.44 -9.47
C ASP A 105 -7.79 0.20 -8.08
N GLU A 106 -6.67 0.84 -7.75
CA GLU A 106 -6.03 0.74 -6.42
C GLU A 106 -6.97 1.20 -5.29
N ARG A 107 -7.73 2.27 -5.50
CA ARG A 107 -8.69 2.79 -4.51
C ARG A 107 -9.84 1.80 -4.29
N LEU A 108 -10.36 1.21 -5.36
CA LEU A 108 -11.42 0.21 -5.28
C LEU A 108 -10.93 -1.08 -4.63
N MET A 109 -9.73 -1.56 -4.97
CA MET A 109 -9.09 -2.69 -4.31
C MET A 109 -8.93 -2.41 -2.81
N ARG A 110 -8.45 -1.21 -2.44
CA ARG A 110 -8.32 -0.83 -1.02
C ARG A 110 -9.65 -0.88 -0.27
N LEU A 111 -10.71 -0.40 -0.90
CA LEU A 111 -12.05 -0.48 -0.32
C LEU A 111 -12.51 -1.94 -0.19
N ASP A 112 -12.31 -2.78 -1.20
CA ASP A 112 -12.67 -4.20 -1.11
C ASP A 112 -11.96 -4.89 0.06
N VAL A 113 -10.68 -4.55 0.32
CA VAL A 113 -9.97 -5.06 1.50
C VAL A 113 -10.59 -4.60 2.80
N ALA A 114 -10.94 -3.32 2.91
CA ALA A 114 -11.59 -2.78 4.11
C ALA A 114 -12.96 -3.45 4.35
N LEU A 115 -13.69 -3.77 3.27
CA LEU A 115 -14.98 -4.46 3.34
C LEU A 115 -14.84 -5.93 3.73
N LEU A 116 -13.74 -6.59 3.38
CA LEU A 116 -13.43 -7.96 3.78
C LEU A 116 -13.02 -8.08 5.26
N SER A 117 -12.76 -6.98 5.94
CA SER A 117 -12.33 -6.99 7.34
C SER A 117 -13.03 -5.88 8.13
N PRO A 118 -14.36 -6.04 8.34
CA PRO A 118 -15.18 -5.02 8.99
C PRO A 118 -14.87 -4.85 10.48
N ASP A 119 -14.27 -5.85 11.10
CA ASP A 119 -13.97 -5.88 12.54
C ASP A 119 -12.64 -5.18 12.90
N LEU A 120 -11.90 -4.72 11.89
CA LEU A 120 -10.64 -4.01 12.10
C LEU A 120 -10.90 -2.52 12.32
N ASP A 121 -10.25 -1.95 13.33
CA ASP A 121 -10.11 -0.50 13.40
C ASP A 121 -9.00 -0.05 12.45
N TRP A 122 -9.36 0.77 11.48
CA TRP A 122 -8.46 1.21 10.44
C TRP A 122 -7.78 2.53 10.82
N LEU A 123 -6.46 2.49 10.95
CA LEU A 123 -5.56 3.63 11.09
C LEU A 123 -5.16 4.12 9.70
N VAL A 124 -5.84 5.16 9.22
CA VAL A 124 -5.68 5.68 7.86
C VAL A 124 -4.74 6.88 7.84
N THR A 125 -4.87 7.78 8.81
CA THR A 125 -4.09 9.01 8.84
C THR A 125 -2.79 8.82 9.62
N ARG A 126 -1.78 9.65 9.34
CA ARG A 126 -0.53 9.63 10.11
C ARG A 126 -0.79 9.86 11.61
N PRO A 127 -1.59 10.86 12.04
CA PRO A 127 -1.90 11.05 13.45
C PRO A 127 -2.51 9.82 14.11
N GLU A 128 -3.45 9.13 13.45
CA GLU A 128 -4.06 7.89 13.98
C GLU A 128 -3.01 6.81 14.25
N LYS A 129 -2.06 6.63 13.33
CA LYS A 129 -0.96 5.67 13.47
C LYS A 129 -0.02 6.04 14.61
N LEU A 130 0.34 7.31 14.72
CA LEU A 130 1.22 7.80 15.79
C LEU A 130 0.59 7.63 17.18
N SER A 131 -0.66 8.08 17.34
CA SER A 131 -1.38 7.90 18.60
C SER A 131 -1.57 6.43 18.98
N TYR A 132 -1.67 5.53 17.99
CA TYR A 132 -1.69 4.10 18.28
C TYR A 132 -0.33 3.59 18.81
N LEU A 133 0.78 3.99 18.20
CA LEU A 133 2.12 3.62 18.65
C LEU A 133 2.42 4.16 20.06
N GLU A 134 2.12 5.43 20.31
CA GLU A 134 2.33 6.06 21.63
C GLU A 134 1.60 5.29 22.74
N ARG A 135 0.34 4.92 22.49
CA ARG A 135 -0.44 4.09 23.43
C ARG A 135 0.15 2.69 23.59
N SER A 136 0.56 2.06 22.49
CA SER A 136 1.13 0.71 22.52
C SER A 136 2.47 0.67 23.27
N ALA A 137 3.28 1.71 23.09
CA ALA A 137 4.55 1.89 23.79
C ALA A 137 4.35 2.17 25.28
N GLY A 138 3.38 3.02 25.65
CA GLY A 138 3.04 3.28 27.05
C GLY A 138 2.56 2.03 27.80
N LEU A 139 1.85 1.13 27.11
CA LEU A 139 1.44 -0.17 27.66
C LEU A 139 2.64 -1.10 27.88
N GLN A 140 3.65 -1.08 27.00
CA GLN A 140 4.87 -1.89 27.17
C GLN A 140 5.86 -1.30 28.18
N SER A 141 5.93 0.02 28.33
CA SER A 141 6.78 0.70 29.31
C SER A 141 6.34 0.48 30.77
N SER A 142 5.11 0.01 30.98
CA SER A 142 4.66 -0.43 32.32
C SER A 142 5.31 -1.74 32.75
N GLU A 143 5.96 -2.48 31.83
CA GLU A 143 6.65 -3.74 32.08
C GLU A 143 8.18 -3.67 31.87
N ALA A 144 8.70 -2.62 31.21
CA ALA A 144 10.14 -2.39 31.05
C ALA A 144 10.50 -0.87 31.02
N GLY A 145 11.62 -0.48 31.63
CA GLY A 145 12.01 0.90 31.92
C GLY A 145 11.78 1.96 30.81
N ALA A 146 11.28 3.13 31.23
CA ALA A 146 10.59 4.11 30.39
C ALA A 146 11.44 4.89 29.35
N ASP A 147 12.76 5.03 29.55
CA ASP A 147 13.56 6.01 28.79
C ASP A 147 13.98 5.56 27.38
N ALA A 148 14.17 4.24 27.16
CA ALA A 148 14.57 3.71 25.85
C ALA A 148 13.38 3.60 24.87
N THR A 149 12.19 3.31 25.38
CA THR A 149 10.98 3.08 24.58
C THR A 149 10.46 4.38 23.97
N GLY A 150 10.58 5.52 24.68
CA GLY A 150 10.12 6.82 24.21
C GLY A 150 10.91 7.35 22.99
N GLN A 151 12.25 7.26 23.02
CA GLN A 151 13.09 7.69 21.89
C GLN A 151 12.91 6.79 20.66
N ALA A 152 12.74 5.48 20.85
CA ALA A 152 12.47 4.54 19.76
C ALA A 152 11.14 4.87 19.04
N CYS A 153 10.09 5.22 19.79
CA CYS A 153 8.78 5.57 19.22
C CYS A 153 8.80 6.86 18.40
N THR A 154 9.57 7.87 18.82
CA THR A 154 9.73 9.12 18.07
C THR A 154 10.51 8.89 16.77
N ALA A 155 11.58 8.10 16.80
CA ALA A 155 12.30 7.72 15.58
C ALA A 155 11.43 6.90 14.59
N LEU A 156 10.60 6.01 15.13
CA LEU A 156 9.58 5.25 14.38
C LEU A 156 8.53 6.16 13.73
N ALA A 157 8.13 7.23 14.41
CA ALA A 157 7.15 8.21 13.93
C ALA A 157 7.65 9.00 12.71
N GLU A 158 8.94 9.27 12.66
CA GLU A 158 9.60 9.96 11.54
C GLU A 158 9.85 9.02 10.36
N GLN A 159 10.16 7.75 10.65
CA GLN A 159 10.43 6.72 9.64
C GLN A 159 9.18 6.04 9.09
N PHE A 160 8.00 6.32 9.64
CA PHE A 160 6.78 5.59 9.32
C PHE A 160 6.48 5.64 7.81
N PRO A 161 6.68 4.54 7.07
CA PRO A 161 6.53 4.59 5.63
C PRO A 161 5.04 4.57 5.30
N GLY A 162 4.57 5.69 4.78
CA GLY A 162 3.57 5.64 3.74
C GLY A 162 2.11 5.77 4.16
N THR A 163 1.32 5.84 3.10
CA THR A 163 -0.08 6.25 3.11
C THR A 163 -1.06 5.07 3.14
N PHE A 164 -0.56 3.87 3.45
CA PHE A 164 -1.35 2.65 3.50
C PHE A 164 -2.09 2.55 4.83
N PRO A 165 -3.39 2.22 4.84
CA PRO A 165 -4.10 1.95 6.09
C PRO A 165 -3.50 0.75 6.81
N ILE A 166 -3.50 0.82 8.15
CA ILE A 166 -3.16 -0.30 9.01
C ILE A 166 -4.43 -0.68 9.77
N GLY A 167 -4.81 -1.94 9.69
CA GLY A 167 -5.91 -2.47 10.48
C GLY A 167 -5.40 -2.89 11.85
N VAL A 168 -6.21 -2.75 12.89
CA VAL A 168 -5.95 -3.29 14.22
C VAL A 168 -7.16 -4.11 14.62
N ASP A 169 -6.95 -5.37 14.98
CA ASP A 169 -8.04 -6.20 15.51
C ASP A 169 -8.29 -5.94 17.00
N ALA A 170 -9.34 -6.56 17.55
CA ALA A 170 -9.70 -6.43 18.96
C ALA A 170 -8.61 -6.92 19.93
N HIS A 171 -7.67 -7.74 19.45
CA HIS A 171 -6.55 -8.27 20.23
C HIS A 171 -5.26 -7.46 20.06
N GLY A 172 -5.31 -6.34 19.32
CA GLY A 172 -4.15 -5.49 19.07
C GLY A 172 -3.18 -6.04 18.01
N ARG A 173 -3.56 -7.08 17.26
CA ARG A 173 -2.73 -7.55 16.14
C ARG A 173 -2.85 -6.56 14.99
N LEU A 174 -1.70 -6.15 14.46
CA LEU A 174 -1.65 -5.26 13.31
C LEU A 174 -1.89 -6.03 12.01
N MET A 175 -2.67 -5.44 11.12
CA MET A 175 -2.82 -5.87 9.73
C MET A 175 -2.21 -4.83 8.79
N LEU A 176 -1.04 -5.15 8.23
CA LEU A 176 -0.43 -4.37 7.17
C LEU A 176 -0.96 -4.85 5.82
N VAL A 177 -1.49 -3.93 5.02
CA VAL A 177 -2.04 -4.24 3.69
C VAL A 177 -1.15 -3.68 2.60
N TYR A 178 -0.71 -4.55 1.70
CA TYR A 178 -0.07 -4.17 0.45
C TYR A 178 -0.97 -4.50 -0.75
N LEU A 179 -1.15 -3.55 -1.66
CA LEU A 179 -1.94 -3.75 -2.88
C LEU A 179 -0.98 -4.05 -4.04
N ALA A 180 -0.97 -5.29 -4.50
CA ALA A 180 -0.23 -5.71 -5.69
C ALA A 180 -1.09 -5.48 -6.94
N THR A 181 -0.66 -4.53 -7.76
CA THR A 181 -1.30 -4.20 -9.05
C THR A 181 -0.43 -4.57 -10.25
N VAL A 182 0.79 -5.02 -10.01
CA VAL A 182 1.81 -5.32 -11.01
C VAL A 182 2.44 -6.69 -10.75
N PRO A 183 2.99 -7.37 -11.78
CA PRO A 183 3.55 -8.70 -11.63
C PRO A 183 4.98 -8.74 -11.04
N TRP A 184 5.65 -7.60 -10.84
CA TRP A 184 7.00 -7.51 -10.27
C TRP A 184 6.99 -7.12 -8.79
N THR A 185 8.05 -7.47 -8.07
CA THR A 185 8.10 -7.35 -6.59
C THR A 185 8.95 -6.20 -6.08
N ASP A 186 9.56 -5.38 -6.95
CA ASP A 186 10.48 -4.30 -6.56
C ASP A 186 9.88 -3.33 -5.53
N ASP A 187 8.71 -2.76 -5.83
CA ASP A 187 8.02 -1.81 -4.95
C ASP A 187 7.55 -2.49 -3.64
N PHE A 188 7.22 -3.79 -3.72
CA PHE A 188 6.81 -4.57 -2.57
C PHE A 188 7.98 -4.81 -1.61
N ARG A 189 9.16 -5.15 -2.13
CA ARG A 189 10.36 -5.31 -1.30
C ARG A 189 10.77 -4.01 -0.62
N LEU A 190 10.69 -2.88 -1.33
CA LEU A 190 10.85 -1.56 -0.73
C LEU A 190 9.83 -1.29 0.38
N PHE A 191 8.57 -1.68 0.17
CA PHE A 191 7.54 -1.60 1.20
C PHE A 191 7.91 -2.45 2.43
N LEU A 192 8.34 -3.70 2.26
CA LEU A 192 8.75 -4.57 3.37
C LEU A 192 9.87 -3.95 4.19
N LEU A 193 10.92 -3.50 3.50
CA LEU A 193 12.10 -2.89 4.12
C LEU A 193 11.77 -1.59 4.86
N GLY A 194 10.86 -0.77 4.33
CA GLY A 194 10.42 0.43 5.03
C GLY A 194 9.71 0.09 6.35
N HIS A 195 8.97 -1.03 6.40
CA HIS A 195 8.14 -1.35 7.56
C HIS A 195 8.87 -2.22 8.60
N THR A 196 10.14 -2.59 8.40
CA THR A 196 10.86 -3.47 9.35
C THR A 196 10.87 -2.91 10.77
N THR A 197 11.08 -1.60 10.95
CA THR A 197 11.10 -0.99 12.29
C THR A 197 9.74 -1.17 12.99
N LEU A 198 8.63 -0.99 12.27
CA LEU A 198 7.28 -1.22 12.80
C LEU A 198 7.06 -2.70 13.14
N LEU A 199 7.47 -3.60 12.24
CA LEU A 199 7.29 -5.04 12.40
C LEU A 199 8.14 -5.60 13.57
N SER A 200 9.27 -4.97 13.90
CA SER A 200 10.11 -5.39 15.02
C SER A 200 9.58 -5.02 16.39
N VAL A 201 8.80 -3.93 16.51
CA VAL A 201 8.22 -3.49 17.80
C VAL A 201 6.82 -4.03 18.05
N THR A 202 6.17 -4.56 17.02
CA THR A 202 4.79 -5.05 17.14
C THR A 202 4.80 -6.53 17.55
N PRO A 203 4.12 -6.92 18.65
CA PRO A 203 4.18 -8.29 19.18
C PRO A 203 3.58 -9.34 18.24
N ALA A 204 2.53 -8.97 17.50
CA ALA A 204 1.84 -9.83 16.54
C ALA A 204 1.30 -9.02 15.35
N TRP A 205 1.50 -9.54 14.14
CA TRP A 205 1.05 -8.86 12.93
C TRP A 205 0.70 -9.84 11.80
N THR A 206 -0.09 -9.35 10.85
CA THR A 206 -0.46 -10.03 9.61
C THR A 206 -0.11 -9.12 8.45
N LEU A 207 0.77 -9.57 7.57
CA LEU A 207 1.03 -8.93 6.29
C LEU A 207 0.06 -9.51 5.26
N ARG A 208 -0.90 -8.71 4.84
CA ARG A 208 -1.86 -9.10 3.80
C ARG A 208 -1.47 -8.49 2.46
N VAL A 209 -1.04 -9.34 1.53
CA VAL A 209 -0.78 -8.98 0.14
C VAL A 209 -2.04 -9.22 -0.66
N VAL A 210 -2.56 -8.17 -1.28
CA VAL A 210 -3.85 -8.21 -1.99
C VAL A 210 -3.60 -8.03 -3.46
N LEU A 211 -3.98 -9.02 -4.25
CA LEU A 211 -3.71 -9.09 -5.67
C LEU A 211 -5.01 -8.97 -6.47
N SER A 212 -4.92 -8.35 -7.65
CA SER A 212 -5.98 -8.49 -8.65
C SER A 212 -5.96 -9.90 -9.25
N GLN A 213 -7.12 -10.44 -9.60
CA GLN A 213 -7.27 -11.69 -10.36
C GLN A 213 -6.35 -11.76 -11.60
N SER A 214 -6.11 -10.62 -12.26
CA SER A 214 -5.26 -10.53 -13.46
C SER A 214 -3.79 -10.93 -13.24
N ILE A 215 -3.30 -10.85 -12.00
CA ILE A 215 -1.92 -11.16 -11.63
C ILE A 215 -1.81 -12.31 -10.63
N GLN A 216 -2.87 -13.11 -10.43
CA GLN A 216 -2.87 -14.21 -9.45
C GLN A 216 -1.70 -15.19 -9.61
N ARG A 217 -1.17 -15.35 -10.82
CA ARG A 217 -0.05 -16.26 -11.13
C ARG A 217 1.25 -15.90 -10.42
N VAL A 218 1.41 -14.65 -9.97
CA VAL A 218 2.64 -14.18 -9.29
C VAL A 218 2.55 -14.23 -7.77
N VAL A 219 1.49 -14.81 -7.18
CA VAL A 219 1.40 -15.03 -5.72
C VAL A 219 2.67 -15.67 -5.16
N PRO A 220 3.23 -16.75 -5.76
CA PRO A 220 4.47 -17.36 -5.25
C PRO A 220 5.68 -16.42 -5.26
N ASP A 221 5.73 -15.45 -6.17
CA ASP A 221 6.83 -14.49 -6.24
C ASP A 221 6.76 -13.45 -5.11
N TYR A 222 5.54 -13.05 -4.72
CA TYR A 222 5.31 -12.19 -3.55
C TYR A 222 5.63 -12.95 -2.24
N GLU A 223 5.20 -14.20 -2.13
CA GLU A 223 5.54 -15.05 -0.97
C GLU A 223 7.06 -15.23 -0.84
N ARG A 224 7.73 -15.53 -1.96
CA ARG A 224 9.20 -15.62 -2.01
C ARG A 224 9.86 -14.30 -1.61
N ALA A 225 9.33 -13.16 -2.04
CA ALA A 225 9.86 -11.86 -1.64
C ALA A 225 9.76 -11.64 -0.11
N VAL A 226 8.67 -12.02 0.53
CA VAL A 226 8.54 -11.95 2.00
C VAL A 226 9.58 -12.84 2.67
N HIS A 227 9.73 -14.08 2.20
CA HIS A 227 10.71 -15.00 2.76
C HIS A 227 12.14 -14.47 2.62
N GLU A 228 12.50 -13.99 1.43
CA GLU A 228 13.83 -13.45 1.14
C GLU A 228 14.16 -12.18 1.95
N GLU A 229 13.21 -11.25 2.10
CA GLU A 229 13.48 -9.99 2.79
C GLU A 229 13.34 -10.11 4.31
N LEU A 230 12.40 -10.91 4.83
CA LEU A 230 12.07 -10.92 6.27
C LEU A 230 12.48 -12.21 7.01
N ALA A 231 12.56 -13.35 6.32
CA ALA A 231 12.83 -14.64 6.97
C ALA A 231 14.24 -15.21 6.67
N SER A 232 14.90 -14.69 5.63
CA SER A 232 16.21 -15.15 5.18
C SER A 232 17.24 -14.02 5.30
N PRO A 233 17.70 -13.67 6.52
CA PRO A 233 18.71 -12.64 6.71
C PRO A 233 20.02 -12.99 5.99
N LEU A 234 20.72 -11.98 5.48
CA LEU A 234 22.06 -12.18 4.93
C LEU A 234 23.02 -12.51 6.08
N LEU A 235 23.54 -13.73 6.10
CA LEU A 235 24.57 -14.13 7.06
C LEU A 235 25.85 -13.33 6.80
N GLY A 236 26.69 -13.15 7.83
CA GLY A 236 27.88 -12.31 7.76
C GLY A 236 28.84 -12.64 6.61
N GLU A 237 29.08 -13.93 6.35
CA GLU A 237 29.92 -14.37 5.22
C GLU A 237 29.30 -14.00 3.86
N THR A 238 28.00 -14.24 3.70
CA THR A 238 27.27 -13.89 2.47
C THR A 238 27.21 -12.38 2.28
N ALA A 239 27.02 -11.60 3.35
CA ALA A 239 27.02 -10.14 3.30
C ALA A 239 28.39 -9.61 2.85
N ASN A 240 29.49 -10.20 3.32
CA ASN A 240 30.85 -9.86 2.89
C ASN A 240 31.06 -10.16 1.40
N ASP A 241 30.62 -11.32 0.91
CA ASP A 241 30.69 -11.66 -0.52
C ASP A 241 29.85 -10.73 -1.39
N VAL A 242 28.66 -10.34 -0.92
CA VAL A 242 27.80 -9.37 -1.60
C VAL A 242 28.47 -7.99 -1.64
N ASN A 243 29.03 -7.52 -0.53
CA ASN A 243 29.74 -6.24 -0.45
C ASN A 243 30.93 -6.21 -1.43
N TRP A 244 31.74 -7.29 -1.42
CA TRP A 244 32.87 -7.46 -2.31
C TRP A 244 32.45 -7.46 -3.78
N TYR A 245 31.42 -8.23 -4.13
CA TYR A 245 30.88 -8.27 -5.49
C TYR A 245 30.36 -6.91 -5.95
N PHE A 246 29.59 -6.21 -5.12
CA PHE A 246 29.04 -4.89 -5.44
C PHE A 246 30.12 -3.83 -5.59
N PHE A 247 31.15 -3.86 -4.75
CA PHE A 247 32.32 -3.00 -4.86
C PHE A 247 32.97 -3.12 -6.24
N HIS A 248 33.26 -4.35 -6.66
CA HIS A 248 33.94 -4.59 -7.93
C HIS A 248 33.04 -4.37 -9.15
N ARG A 249 31.75 -4.74 -9.07
CA ARG A 249 30.75 -4.47 -10.10
C ARG A 249 30.59 -2.98 -10.36
N ARG A 250 30.64 -2.15 -9.32
CA ARG A 250 30.52 -0.69 -9.46
C ARG A 250 31.74 -0.07 -10.13
N ARG A 251 32.94 -0.55 -9.79
CA ARG A 251 34.21 0.00 -10.30
C ARG A 251 34.55 -0.47 -11.71
N ASP A 252 33.80 -1.44 -12.24
CA ASP A 252 34.12 -2.14 -13.49
C ASP A 252 35.59 -2.60 -13.49
N THR A 253 35.94 -3.36 -12.44
CA THR A 253 37.34 -3.65 -12.13
C THR A 253 37.99 -4.44 -13.27
N ASP A 254 39.11 -3.93 -13.79
CA ASP A 254 39.97 -4.68 -14.69
C ASP A 254 40.77 -5.72 -13.92
N TRP A 255 40.40 -6.98 -14.13
CA TRP A 255 41.02 -8.13 -13.48
C TRP A 255 42.36 -8.53 -14.08
N SER A 256 42.74 -7.98 -15.25
CA SER A 256 43.99 -8.35 -15.94
C SER A 256 45.26 -7.92 -15.18
N ALA A 257 45.16 -6.90 -14.34
CA ALA A 257 46.26 -6.33 -13.58
C ALA A 257 46.44 -6.92 -12.16
N ILE A 258 45.62 -7.90 -11.76
CA ILE A 258 45.58 -8.45 -10.41
C ILE A 258 46.32 -9.79 -10.34
N ALA A 259 47.22 -9.95 -9.37
CA ALA A 259 47.89 -11.22 -9.09
C ALA A 259 46.86 -12.31 -8.74
N GLY A 260 46.93 -13.48 -9.41
CA GLY A 260 45.93 -14.54 -9.25
C GLY A 260 44.60 -14.25 -9.95
N ALA A 261 44.62 -13.49 -11.05
CA ALA A 261 43.46 -13.04 -11.82
C ALA A 261 42.39 -14.12 -12.05
N ASP A 262 42.78 -15.37 -12.35
CA ASP A 262 41.84 -16.44 -12.68
C ASP A 262 40.99 -16.86 -11.47
N ALA A 263 41.58 -16.96 -10.28
CA ALA A 263 40.85 -17.31 -9.06
C ALA A 263 39.86 -16.19 -8.67
N VAL A 264 40.26 -14.94 -8.83
CA VAL A 264 39.43 -13.77 -8.53
C VAL A 264 38.31 -13.61 -9.55
N LYS A 265 38.58 -13.80 -10.85
CA LYS A 265 37.58 -13.85 -11.91
C LYS A 265 36.58 -14.97 -11.67
N ALA A 266 37.04 -16.16 -11.28
CA ALA A 266 36.17 -17.29 -10.94
C ALA A 266 35.28 -16.97 -9.73
N ARG A 267 35.81 -16.31 -8.68
CA ARG A 267 35.00 -15.82 -7.56
C ARG A 267 33.96 -14.80 -8.02
N PHE A 268 34.35 -13.82 -8.82
CA PHE A 268 33.43 -12.81 -9.36
C PHE A 268 32.32 -13.45 -10.19
N ALA A 269 32.63 -14.41 -11.06
CA ALA A 269 31.64 -15.15 -11.83
C ALA A 269 30.67 -15.96 -10.94
N ARG A 270 31.18 -16.61 -9.88
CA ARG A 270 30.33 -17.30 -8.88
C ARG A 270 29.39 -16.32 -8.18
N CYS A 271 29.90 -15.19 -7.70
CA CYS A 271 29.09 -14.14 -7.06
C CYS A 271 28.07 -13.55 -8.05
N ALA A 272 28.46 -13.33 -9.31
CA ALA A 272 27.57 -12.82 -10.34
C ALA A 272 26.40 -13.78 -10.61
N LYS A 273 26.62 -15.10 -10.54
CA LYS A 273 25.58 -16.12 -10.66
C LYS A 273 24.73 -16.25 -9.38
N ALA A 274 25.36 -16.19 -8.21
CA ALA A 274 24.69 -16.34 -6.92
C ALA A 274 23.82 -15.11 -6.56
N PHE A 275 24.31 -13.91 -6.86
CA PHE A 275 23.66 -12.64 -6.52
C PHE A 275 22.86 -12.08 -7.70
N THR A 276 22.05 -12.95 -8.32
CA THR A 276 21.08 -12.61 -9.36
C THR A 276 19.67 -12.49 -8.79
N GLY A 277 18.81 -11.74 -9.49
CA GLY A 277 17.39 -11.67 -9.17
C GLY A 277 16.95 -10.38 -8.46
N PRO A 278 15.64 -10.26 -8.17
CA PRO A 278 15.04 -9.01 -7.71
C PRO A 278 15.60 -8.51 -6.36
N ARG A 279 15.86 -9.43 -5.42
CA ARG A 279 16.47 -9.14 -4.11
C ARG A 279 17.79 -8.39 -4.26
N PHE A 280 18.75 -8.98 -4.98
CA PHE A 280 20.09 -8.42 -5.13
C PHE A 280 20.13 -7.20 -6.05
N ALA A 281 19.22 -7.11 -7.03
CA ALA A 281 19.06 -5.89 -7.83
C ALA A 281 18.60 -4.70 -6.97
N LEU A 282 17.64 -4.92 -6.06
CA LEU A 282 17.21 -3.90 -5.12
C LEU A 282 18.30 -3.57 -4.09
N LEU A 283 18.94 -4.60 -3.53
CA LEU A 283 20.02 -4.44 -2.56
C LEU A 283 21.19 -3.64 -3.15
N TYR A 284 21.58 -3.90 -4.40
CA TYR A 284 22.61 -3.14 -5.10
C TYR A 284 22.23 -1.66 -5.23
N ARG A 285 20.99 -1.35 -5.62
CA ARG A 285 20.50 0.04 -5.68
C ARG A 285 20.59 0.76 -4.33
N ARG A 286 20.25 0.08 -3.23
CA ARG A 286 20.38 0.64 -1.87
C ARG A 286 21.84 0.77 -1.44
N TRP A 287 22.68 -0.20 -1.76
CA TRP A 287 24.11 -0.17 -1.46
C TRP A 287 24.84 0.95 -2.22
N LEU A 288 24.36 1.35 -3.40
CA LEU A 288 24.90 2.50 -4.13
C LEU A 288 24.79 3.80 -3.33
N THR A 289 23.74 3.97 -2.53
CA THR A 289 23.52 5.16 -1.68
C THR A 289 24.05 4.99 -0.26
N ALA A 290 23.76 3.86 0.39
CA ALA A 290 24.01 3.65 1.83
C ALA A 290 25.21 2.73 2.14
N ARG A 291 25.89 2.16 1.13
CA ARG A 291 27.04 1.26 1.29
C ARG A 291 26.71 0.09 2.24
N GLU A 292 27.59 -0.21 3.18
CA GLU A 292 27.51 -1.34 4.11
C GLU A 292 26.25 -1.29 4.98
N ALA A 293 25.74 -0.10 5.30
CA ALA A 293 24.47 0.04 6.02
C ALA A 293 23.27 -0.55 5.25
N ALA A 294 23.36 -0.68 3.91
CA ALA A 294 22.33 -1.36 3.13
C ALA A 294 22.31 -2.89 3.33
N LEU A 295 23.40 -3.46 3.85
CA LEU A 295 23.60 -4.89 4.08
C LEU A 295 23.27 -5.30 5.51
N GLU A 296 22.88 -4.36 6.38
CA GLU A 296 22.46 -4.67 7.75
C GLU A 296 21.29 -5.67 7.73
N PRO A 297 21.39 -6.75 8.52
CA PRO A 297 20.36 -7.77 8.57
C PRO A 297 19.08 -7.21 9.18
N VAL A 298 17.94 -7.73 8.72
CA VAL A 298 16.65 -7.47 9.35
C VAL A 298 16.65 -7.99 10.79
N SER A 299 15.98 -7.27 11.69
CA SER A 299 15.91 -7.61 13.12
C SER A 299 15.50 -9.08 13.32
N PRO A 300 16.23 -9.85 14.15
CA PRO A 300 15.92 -11.27 14.38
C PRO A 300 14.54 -11.48 15.00
N VAL A 301 13.99 -10.47 15.68
CA VAL A 301 12.63 -10.48 16.25
C VAL A 301 11.57 -10.73 15.17
N ILE A 302 11.77 -10.23 13.96
CA ILE A 302 10.85 -10.43 12.82
C ILE A 302 10.88 -11.89 12.37
N THR A 303 12.08 -12.44 12.21
CA THR A 303 12.27 -13.85 11.83
C THR A 303 11.66 -14.78 12.88
N GLU A 304 11.88 -14.49 14.16
CA GLU A 304 11.32 -15.26 15.27
C GLU A 304 9.79 -15.15 15.34
N ALA A 305 9.24 -13.95 15.10
CA ALA A 305 7.79 -13.75 15.03
C ALA A 305 7.17 -14.58 13.91
N LEU A 306 7.83 -14.68 12.75
CA LEU A 306 7.38 -15.53 11.64
C LEU A 306 7.46 -17.02 12.00
N ALA A 307 8.57 -17.45 12.60
CA ALA A 307 8.76 -18.85 13.00
C ALA A 307 7.77 -19.30 14.10
N SER A 308 7.43 -18.41 15.03
CA SER A 308 6.48 -18.67 16.12
C SER A 308 5.00 -18.47 15.74
N GLY A 309 4.70 -18.04 14.49
CA GLY A 309 3.33 -17.78 14.02
C GLY A 309 2.68 -16.53 14.62
N ARG A 310 3.44 -15.72 15.38
CA ARG A 310 3.03 -14.37 15.83
C ARG A 310 2.92 -13.41 14.66
N ALA A 311 3.75 -13.60 13.64
CA ALA A 311 3.67 -12.95 12.35
C ALA A 311 3.11 -13.90 11.28
N ARG A 312 2.27 -13.40 10.38
CA ARG A 312 1.64 -14.21 9.32
C ARG A 312 1.64 -13.48 7.99
N LEU A 313 1.77 -14.24 6.91
CA LEU A 313 1.57 -13.77 5.54
C LEU A 313 0.23 -14.30 5.03
N GLU A 314 -0.59 -13.41 4.48
CA GLU A 314 -1.83 -13.76 3.80
C GLU A 314 -1.84 -13.17 2.40
N CYS A 315 -1.90 -14.03 1.37
CA CYS A 315 -2.09 -13.58 -0.01
C CYS A 315 -3.57 -13.74 -0.39
N VAL A 316 -4.23 -12.62 -0.67
CA VAL A 316 -5.66 -12.59 -1.01
C VAL A 316 -5.83 -12.14 -2.46
N VAL A 317 -6.39 -13.00 -3.30
CA VAL A 317 -6.75 -12.65 -4.67
C VAL A 317 -8.18 -12.14 -4.71
N LEU A 318 -8.36 -10.88 -5.08
CA LEU A 318 -9.70 -10.32 -5.25
C LEU A 318 -10.36 -10.91 -6.50
N PRO A 319 -11.65 -11.32 -6.42
CA PRO A 319 -12.34 -12.02 -7.51
C PRO A 319 -12.74 -11.10 -8.67
N HIS A 320 -12.29 -9.85 -8.66
CA HIS A 320 -12.71 -8.82 -9.59
C HIS A 320 -11.55 -8.32 -10.43
N MET A 321 -11.81 -8.11 -11.71
CA MET A 321 -10.93 -7.34 -12.59
C MET A 321 -11.26 -5.86 -12.42
N TYR A 322 -10.27 -5.02 -12.16
CA TYR A 322 -10.50 -3.57 -11.96
C TYR A 322 -10.23 -2.74 -13.22
N GLN A 323 -9.47 -3.30 -14.18
CA GLN A 323 -9.03 -2.62 -15.40
C GLN A 323 -10.19 -2.04 -16.24
N HIS A 324 -11.35 -2.72 -16.23
CA HIS A 324 -12.53 -2.28 -16.97
C HIS A 324 -13.31 -1.14 -16.27
N LEU A 325 -12.97 -0.83 -15.02
CA LEU A 325 -13.61 0.19 -14.19
C LEU A 325 -12.94 1.56 -14.34
N SER A 326 -11.85 1.66 -15.10
CA SER A 326 -11.29 2.95 -15.48
C SER A 326 -12.39 3.83 -16.10
N PRO A 327 -12.71 5.01 -15.52
CA PRO A 327 -13.71 5.91 -16.08
C PRO A 327 -13.31 6.30 -17.49
N LEU A 328 -14.28 6.34 -18.41
CA LEU A 328 -14.08 7.08 -19.64
C LEU A 328 -13.73 8.50 -19.22
N VAL A 329 -12.63 9.04 -19.74
CA VAL A 329 -12.38 10.48 -19.66
C VAL A 329 -13.48 11.12 -20.49
N SER A 330 -14.66 11.32 -19.89
CA SER A 330 -15.70 12.13 -20.48
C SER A 330 -15.20 13.56 -20.37
N HIS A 331 -14.42 13.99 -21.36
CA HIS A 331 -14.50 15.38 -21.75
C HIS A 331 -15.98 15.67 -21.91
N ARG A 332 -16.53 16.46 -20.99
CA ARG A 332 -17.87 17.03 -21.11
C ARG A 332 -17.98 17.55 -22.54
N ARG A 333 -18.86 16.95 -23.35
CA ARG A 333 -19.40 17.60 -24.54
C ARG A 333 -20.29 18.76 -24.07
N SER A 334 -19.66 19.85 -23.62
CA SER A 334 -20.29 21.15 -23.67
C SER A 334 -20.16 21.66 -25.09
N ARG A 335 -21.28 21.56 -25.81
CA ARG A 335 -21.50 22.10 -27.15
C ARG A 335 -21.20 23.61 -27.13
N ARG A 336 -20.07 24.07 -27.71
CA ARG A 336 -19.92 25.40 -28.33
C ARG A 336 -18.60 25.55 -29.14
N ARG A 337 -18.80 25.64 -30.46
CA ARG A 337 -18.20 26.54 -31.46
C ARG A 337 -16.67 26.51 -31.72
N ARG A 338 -16.35 26.16 -32.99
CA ARG A 338 -15.09 26.36 -33.74
C ARG A 338 -14.33 27.63 -33.35
N VAL A 339 -13.01 27.50 -33.10
CA VAL A 339 -11.91 28.29 -33.71
C VAL A 339 -10.67 27.40 -33.76
N THR A 340 -9.88 27.60 -34.81
CA THR A 340 -8.75 26.86 -35.39
C THR A 340 -7.38 27.04 -34.70
N ALA A 341 -6.45 26.17 -35.11
CA ALA A 341 -5.00 26.35 -35.28
C ALA A 341 -4.03 25.79 -34.22
N ASP A 342 -3.39 24.69 -34.64
CA ASP A 342 -1.95 24.47 -34.83
C ASP A 342 -0.93 24.21 -33.70
N ALA A 343 -0.01 23.33 -34.14
CA ALA A 343 1.39 23.10 -33.75
C ALA A 343 1.74 22.05 -32.67
N GLU A 344 2.26 20.93 -33.19
CA GLU A 344 3.57 20.30 -32.89
C GLU A 344 3.98 20.08 -31.41
N GLY A 345 4.34 18.89 -30.96
CA GLY A 345 5.44 18.05 -31.46
C GLY A 345 6.52 18.01 -30.37
N GLY A 346 6.75 16.86 -29.72
CA GLY A 346 7.79 16.76 -28.69
C GLY A 346 7.78 15.47 -27.87
N ALA A 347 8.79 14.65 -28.10
CA ALA A 347 9.04 13.33 -27.55
C ALA A 347 8.93 13.23 -26.01
N ARG A 348 8.16 12.25 -25.52
CA ARG A 348 8.13 11.88 -24.11
C ARG A 348 9.11 10.74 -23.84
N ALA A 349 10.20 11.09 -23.16
CA ALA A 349 11.03 10.18 -22.41
C ALA A 349 10.17 9.34 -21.44
N PHE A 350 10.38 8.02 -21.43
CA PHE A 350 9.86 7.11 -20.41
C PHE A 350 10.42 7.52 -19.04
N ARG A 351 9.66 8.33 -18.30
CA ARG A 351 9.88 8.52 -16.87
C ARG A 351 9.10 7.44 -16.12
N SER A 352 9.80 6.75 -15.23
CA SER A 352 9.27 5.73 -14.32
C SER A 352 7.99 6.21 -13.62
N LEU A 353 6.96 5.37 -13.70
CA LEU A 353 5.65 5.59 -13.09
C LEU A 353 5.70 5.21 -11.60
N ASN A 354 6.28 6.05 -10.73
CA ASN A 354 5.78 6.22 -9.34
C ASN A 354 6.58 7.28 -8.53
N PRO A 355 6.29 8.58 -8.70
CA PRO A 355 6.87 9.63 -7.85
C PRO A 355 6.18 9.77 -6.47
N PHE A 356 5.31 8.85 -6.06
CA PHE A 356 4.56 8.93 -4.79
C PHE A 356 4.81 7.75 -3.84
N LEU A 357 5.74 6.85 -4.18
CA LEU A 357 6.18 5.79 -3.27
C LEU A 357 7.27 6.26 -2.31
N ASN A 358 7.85 7.45 -2.52
CA ASN A 358 8.71 8.15 -1.57
C ASN A 358 8.74 9.65 -1.90
N PRO A 359 8.03 10.52 -1.17
CA PRO A 359 8.58 11.83 -0.91
C PRO A 359 9.66 11.64 0.17
N ALA A 360 10.93 11.87 -0.19
CA ALA A 360 11.92 12.28 0.80
C ALA A 360 11.57 13.73 1.23
N PRO A 361 12.05 14.16 2.41
CA PRO A 361 11.29 14.79 3.50
C PRO A 361 10.45 16.03 3.15
#